data_AF-A0A2H0Q550-F1
#
_entry.id   AF-A0A2H0Q550-F1
#
_cell.length_a   1.000
_cell.length_b   1.000
_cell.length_c   1.000
_cell.angle_alpha   90.00
_cell.angle_beta   90.00
_cell.angle_gamma   90.00
#
_symmetry.space_group_name_H-M   'P 1'
#
loop_
_entity.id
_entity.type
_entity.pdbx_description
1 polymer ?
#
loop_
_entity_poly.entity_id
_entity_poly.type
_entity_poly.pdbx_seq_one_letter_code
_entity_poly.pdbx_strand_id
1 'polypeptide(L)'
;LPSNISDPENLAMFQGFTDNLNIREVSIVPGQEENLGFYFKKRYELKGKGTFLQFLILMEKIAENERLLNIKSVRMYKDDSTQFRGRFQLIKAEMSIEAYRYNPDHKEKREIEAPPTEEEKA
;
A
#
# COMPACT_ATOMS: atom_id res chain seq x y z
N LEU A 1 -10.35 8.65 -9.33
CA LEU A 1 -9.05 8.23 -8.75
C LEU A 1 -8.68 9.21 -7.64
N PRO A 2 -8.12 8.76 -6.51
CA PRO A 2 -7.71 9.66 -5.44
C PRO A 2 -6.71 10.69 -5.96
N SER A 3 -6.97 11.97 -5.64
CA SER A 3 -6.13 13.10 -6.04
C SER A 3 -4.92 13.30 -5.13
N ASN A 4 -4.93 12.74 -3.93
CA ASN A 4 -3.86 12.89 -2.95
C ASN A 4 -3.63 11.61 -2.12
N ILE A 5 -2.38 11.32 -1.78
CA ILE A 5 -1.99 10.32 -0.78
C ILE A 5 -1.64 11.10 0.50
N SER A 6 -2.54 11.09 1.48
CA SER A 6 -2.31 11.72 2.78
C SER A 6 -1.64 10.73 3.73
N ASP A 7 -0.34 10.92 4.02
CA ASP A 7 0.38 10.08 4.97
C ASP A 7 -0.23 10.06 6.36
N PRO A 8 -0.61 11.21 6.97
CA PRO A 8 -1.19 11.19 8.31
C PRO A 8 -2.47 10.35 8.37
N GLU A 9 -3.31 10.42 7.32
CA GLU A 9 -4.53 9.63 7.24
C GLU A 9 -4.25 8.14 7.05
N ASN A 10 -3.33 7.78 6.14
CA ASN A 10 -2.99 6.39 5.90
C ASN A 10 -2.33 5.75 7.13
N LEU A 11 -1.42 6.47 7.80
CA LEU A 11 -0.79 6.01 9.02
C LEU A 11 -1.81 5.86 10.15
N ALA A 12 -2.68 6.85 10.36
CA ALA A 12 -3.74 6.77 11.37
C ALA A 12 -4.72 5.61 11.10
N MET A 13 -5.05 5.38 9.83
CA MET A 13 -5.91 4.27 9.41
C MET A 13 -5.25 2.92 9.70
N PHE A 14 -4.01 2.71 9.26
CA PHE A 14 -3.31 1.46 9.52
C PHE A 14 -3.10 1.22 11.02
N GLN A 15 -2.75 2.27 11.77
CA GLN A 15 -2.63 2.21 13.22
C GLN A 15 -3.97 1.81 13.87
N GLY A 16 -5.08 2.41 13.42
CA GLY A 16 -6.41 2.06 13.89
C GLY A 16 -6.78 0.59 13.63
N PHE A 17 -6.40 0.04 12.48
CA PHE A 17 -6.61 -1.39 12.20
C PHE A 17 -5.79 -2.29 13.12
N THR A 18 -4.50 -1.96 13.32
CA THR A 18 -3.63 -2.77 14.17
C THR A 18 -4.02 -2.71 15.64
N ASP A 19 -4.46 -1.54 16.12
CA ASP A 19 -4.91 -1.33 17.50
C ASP A 19 -6.21 -2.08 17.76
N ASN A 20 -7.18 -1.99 16.84
CA ASN A 20 -8.45 -2.73 16.92
C ASN A 20 -8.23 -4.24 17.01
N LEU A 21 -7.19 -4.74 16.33
CA LEU A 21 -6.84 -6.16 16.30
C LEU A 21 -5.89 -6.56 17.44
N ASN A 22 -5.49 -5.65 18.33
CA ASN A 22 -4.50 -5.90 19.38
C ASN A 22 -3.16 -6.47 18.87
N ILE A 23 -2.71 -6.02 17.70
CA ILE A 23 -1.37 -6.33 17.18
C ILE A 23 -0.36 -5.47 17.95
N ARG A 24 0.73 -6.08 18.40
CA ARG A 24 1.73 -5.45 19.26
C ARG A 24 3.00 -5.15 18.48
N GLU A 25 3.88 -4.33 19.08
CA GLU A 25 5.19 -3.98 18.48
C GLU A 25 5.04 -3.46 17.04
N VAL A 26 3.95 -2.72 16.80
CA VAL A 26 3.61 -2.21 15.48
C VAL A 26 4.56 -1.08 15.11
N SER A 27 5.11 -1.16 13.91
CA SER A 27 5.90 -0.10 13.29
C SER A 27 5.43 0.07 11.86
N ILE A 28 5.10 1.29 11.48
CA ILE A 28 4.63 1.63 10.13
C ILE A 28 5.52 2.73 9.60
N VAL A 29 6.30 2.41 8.57
CA VAL A 29 7.29 3.33 7.99
C VAL A 29 6.83 3.72 6.58
N PRO A 30 6.52 5.00 6.33
CA PRO A 30 6.25 5.48 4.99
C PRO A 30 7.55 5.54 4.18
N GLY A 31 7.52 4.99 2.98
CA GLY A 31 8.57 5.12 1.98
C GLY A 31 8.45 6.42 1.17
N GLN A 32 9.33 6.56 0.18
CA GLN A 32 9.26 7.66 -0.77
C GLN A 32 8.16 7.42 -1.81
N GLU A 33 7.62 8.52 -2.32
CA GLU A 33 6.69 8.48 -3.44
C GLU A 33 7.48 8.36 -4.76
N GLU A 34 7.04 7.46 -5.64
CA GLU A 34 7.67 7.19 -6.92
C GLU A 34 6.73 7.59 -8.05
N ASN A 35 7.23 8.41 -8.98
CA ASN A 35 6.51 8.83 -10.18
C ASN A 35 6.63 7.76 -11.27
N LEU A 36 5.51 7.19 -11.69
CA LEU A 36 5.42 6.17 -12.73
C LEU A 36 4.79 6.71 -14.02
N GLY A 37 4.88 8.01 -14.25
CA GLY A 37 4.28 8.69 -15.40
C GLY A 37 2.82 8.99 -15.14
N PHE A 38 1.92 8.05 -15.41
CA PHE A 38 0.46 8.25 -15.29
C PHE A 38 -0.02 8.37 -13.84
N TYR A 39 0.70 7.75 -12.90
CA TYR A 39 0.34 7.71 -11.49
C TYR A 39 1.59 7.76 -10.61
N PHE A 40 1.38 8.11 -9.35
CA PHE A 40 2.37 7.97 -8.30
C PHE A 40 2.01 6.75 -7.43
N LYS A 41 3.02 6.03 -6.97
CA LYS A 41 2.88 5.02 -5.93
C LYS A 41 3.63 5.45 -4.68
N LYS A 42 3.10 5.09 -3.52
CA LYS A 42 3.80 5.23 -2.24
C LYS A 42 3.69 3.96 -1.45
N ARG A 43 4.81 3.52 -0.88
CA ARG A 43 4.91 2.26 -0.14
C ARG A 43 4.92 2.52 1.36
N TYR A 44 4.25 1.68 2.12
CA TYR A 44 4.26 1.66 3.58
C TYR A 44 4.72 0.29 4.03
N GLU A 45 5.77 0.27 4.85
CA GLU A 45 6.30 -0.96 5.44
C GLU A 45 5.71 -1.10 6.85
N LEU A 46 4.86 -2.10 7.02
CA LEU A 46 4.24 -2.44 8.30
C LEU A 46 4.95 -3.65 8.90
N LYS A 47 5.35 -3.53 10.16
CA LYS A 47 5.84 -4.63 10.98
C LYS A 47 4.96 -4.75 12.22
N GLY A 48 4.74 -5.96 12.69
CA GLY A 48 4.01 -6.18 13.92
C GLY A 48 4.10 -7.62 14.42
N LYS A 49 3.63 -7.81 15.66
CA LYS A 49 3.60 -9.09 16.36
C LYS A 49 2.17 -9.43 16.77
N GLY A 50 1.72 -10.61 16.37
CA GLY A 50 0.35 -11.07 16.61
C GLY A 50 0.20 -12.54 16.29
N THR A 51 -1.04 -13.01 16.25
CA THR A 51 -1.42 -14.34 15.77
C THR A 51 -1.65 -14.30 14.27
N PHE A 52 -1.57 -15.46 13.62
CA PHE A 52 -1.88 -15.58 12.19
C PHE A 52 -3.28 -15.04 11.85
N LEU A 53 -4.28 -15.35 12.67
CA LEU A 53 -5.66 -14.89 12.44
C LEU A 53 -5.79 -13.37 12.51
N GLN A 54 -5.09 -12.70 13.44
CA GLN A 54 -5.09 -11.24 13.51
C GLN A 54 -4.54 -10.62 12.21
N PHE A 55 -3.47 -11.18 11.63
CA PHE A 55 -2.94 -10.68 10.36
C PHE A 55 -3.84 -10.99 9.17
N LEU A 56 -4.54 -12.13 9.16
CA LEU A 56 -5.57 -12.41 8.14
C LEU A 56 -6.68 -11.35 8.15
N ILE A 57 -7.24 -11.05 9.34
CA ILE A 57 -8.28 -10.04 9.48
C ILE A 57 -7.75 -8.64 9.15
N LEU A 58 -6.48 -8.35 9.45
CA LEU A 58 -5.85 -7.09 9.03
C LEU A 58 -5.85 -6.94 7.50
N MET A 59 -5.46 -8.00 6.79
CA MET A 59 -5.44 -8.00 5.32
C MET A 59 -6.85 -7.86 4.74
N GLU A 60 -7.84 -8.50 5.35
CA GLU A 60 -9.26 -8.35 4.98
C GLU A 60 -9.71 -6.89 5.16
N LYS A 61 -9.45 -6.26 6.31
CA LYS A 61 -9.76 -4.84 6.55
C LYS A 61 -9.09 -3.89 5.56
N ILE A 62 -7.86 -4.21 5.13
CA ILE A 62 -7.15 -3.43 4.10
C ILE A 62 -7.84 -3.62 2.74
N ALA A 63 -8.26 -4.84 2.40
CA ALA A 63 -8.93 -5.15 1.15
C ALA A 63 -10.35 -4.56 1.05
N GLU A 64 -11.07 -4.47 2.17
CA GLU A 64 -12.41 -3.86 2.25
C GLU A 64 -12.36 -2.31 2.26
N ASN A 65 -11.17 -1.72 2.29
CA ASN A 65 -11.05 -0.28 2.33
C ASN A 65 -11.48 0.38 1.01
N GLU A 66 -12.14 1.54 1.10
CA GLU A 66 -12.53 2.30 -0.09
C GLU A 66 -11.33 2.90 -0.86
N ARG A 67 -10.16 3.02 -0.22
CA ARG A 67 -8.93 3.53 -0.85
C ARG A 67 -8.28 2.46 -1.71
N LEU A 68 -7.64 2.90 -2.80
CA LEU A 68 -6.82 2.04 -3.65
C LEU A 68 -5.51 1.66 -2.94
N LEU A 69 -5.55 0.54 -2.24
CA LEU A 69 -4.42 -0.06 -1.54
C LEU A 69 -4.09 -1.42 -2.16
N ASN A 70 -2.80 -1.76 -2.23
CA ASN A 70 -2.34 -3.05 -2.70
C ASN A 70 -1.34 -3.65 -1.71
N ILE A 71 -1.49 -4.92 -1.35
CA ILE A 71 -0.51 -5.62 -0.54
C ILE A 71 0.54 -6.22 -1.49
N LYS A 72 1.73 -5.63 -1.52
CA LYS A 72 2.80 -6.03 -2.44
C LYS A 72 3.54 -7.28 -1.97
N SER A 73 3.75 -7.39 -0.67
CA SER A 73 4.44 -8.54 -0.08
C SER A 73 3.99 -8.75 1.35
N VAL A 74 4.04 -10.02 1.78
CA VAL A 74 3.78 -10.43 3.15
C VAL A 74 4.83 -11.48 3.51
N ARG A 75 5.52 -11.25 4.61
CA ARG A 75 6.44 -12.21 5.21
C ARG A 75 6.01 -12.44 6.64
N MET A 76 5.74 -13.70 6.98
CA MET A 76 5.38 -14.10 8.33
C MET A 76 6.37 -15.15 8.81
N TYR A 77 6.83 -15.00 10.05
CA TYR A 77 7.75 -15.94 10.66
C TYR A 77 7.46 -16.09 12.13
N LYS A 78 7.75 -17.28 12.66
CA LYS A 78 7.59 -17.56 14.07
C LYS A 78 8.50 -16.64 14.87
N ASP A 79 7.96 -16.10 15.97
CA ASP A 79 8.79 -15.35 16.90
C ASP A 79 9.43 -16.30 17.92
N ASP A 80 10.61 -16.81 17.59
CA ASP A 80 11.35 -17.74 18.44
C ASP A 80 11.98 -17.07 19.68
N SER A 81 11.96 -15.73 19.73
CA SER A 81 12.53 -14.95 20.83
C SER A 81 11.70 -15.01 22.11
N THR A 82 10.45 -15.48 22.04
CA THR A 82 9.56 -15.55 23.20
C THR A 82 9.02 -16.97 23.37
N GLN A 83 9.34 -17.62 24.50
CA GLN A 83 8.59 -18.79 24.99
C GLN A 83 7.20 -18.33 25.44
N PHE A 84 6.35 -17.98 24.49
CA PHE A 84 5.00 -17.53 24.78
C PHE A 84 4.16 -18.74 25.25
N ARG A 85 3.77 -18.73 26.53
CA ARG A 85 2.93 -19.77 27.16
C ARG A 85 1.43 -19.57 26.90
N GLY A 86 1.06 -19.08 25.71
CA GLY A 86 -0.34 -18.92 25.32
C GLY A 86 -0.84 -20.07 24.46
N ARG A 87 -2.16 -20.14 24.28
CA ARG A 87 -2.81 -21.16 23.43
C ARG A 87 -2.51 -20.99 21.93
N PHE A 88 -2.16 -19.77 21.53
CA PHE A 88 -1.92 -19.43 20.13
C PHE A 88 -0.46 -19.03 19.92
N GLN A 89 0.11 -19.49 18.81
CA GLN A 89 1.46 -19.11 18.41
C GLN A 89 1.49 -17.65 17.98
N LEU A 90 2.39 -16.87 18.59
CA LEU A 90 2.71 -15.53 18.11
C LEU A 90 3.71 -15.61 16.95
N ILE A 91 3.49 -14.77 15.96
CA ILE A 91 4.31 -14.60 14.77
C ILE A 91 4.65 -13.11 14.62
N LYS A 92 5.76 -12.84 13.95
CA LYS A 92 6.08 -11.52 13.42
C LYS A 92 5.67 -11.49 11.95
N ALA A 93 5.05 -10.39 11.55
CA ALA A 93 4.71 -10.12 10.17
C ALA A 93 5.41 -8.85 9.70
N GLU A 94 5.86 -8.88 8.45
CA GLU A 94 6.36 -7.74 7.70
C GLU A 94 5.54 -7.67 6.41
N MET A 95 4.91 -6.53 6.18
CA MET A 95 3.99 -6.31 5.06
C MET A 95 4.36 -5.03 4.33
N SER A 96 4.35 -5.08 3.01
CA SER A 96 4.54 -3.92 2.15
C SER A 96 3.22 -3.56 1.50
N ILE A 97 2.72 -2.36 1.77
CA ILE A 97 1.43 -1.87 1.27
C ILE A 97 1.68 -0.69 0.35
N GLU A 98 1.09 -0.69 -0.84
CA GLU A 98 1.22 0.35 -1.85
C GLU A 98 -0.09 1.13 -1.97
N ALA A 99 -0.01 2.45 -1.86
CA ALA A 99 -1.10 3.38 -2.16
C ALA A 99 -0.81 4.12 -3.47
N TYR A 100 -1.87 4.54 -4.15
CA TYR A 100 -1.78 5.15 -5.48
C TYR A 100 -2.51 6.49 -5.55
N ARG A 101 -1.97 7.43 -6.32
CA ARG A 101 -2.70 8.63 -6.77
C ARG A 101 -2.42 8.92 -8.23
N TYR A 102 -3.35 9.63 -8.85
CA TYR A 102 -3.19 10.08 -10.23
C TYR A 102 -2.11 11.17 -10.34
N ASN A 103 -1.37 11.18 -11.46
CA ASN A 103 -0.44 12.26 -11.80
C ASN A 103 -1.13 13.26 -12.76
N PRO A 104 -1.56 14.44 -12.27
CA PRO A 104 -2.23 15.44 -13.12
C PRO A 104 -1.29 16.06 -14.16
N ASP A 105 0.03 16.01 -13.94
CA ASP A 105 1.02 16.56 -14.86
C ASP A 105 1.31 15.62 -16.04
N HIS A 106 0.73 14.42 -16.05
CA HIS A 106 0.88 13.47 -17.14
C HIS A 106 0.08 13.91 -18.37
N LYS A 107 0.79 14.43 -19.38
CA LYS A 107 0.23 14.71 -20.71
C LYS A 107 0.54 13.53 -21.63
N GLU A 108 -0.50 12.85 -22.11
CA GLU A 108 -0.34 11.89 -23.20
C GLU A 108 0.15 12.63 -24.46
N LYS A 109 1.27 12.20 -25.03
CA LYS A 109 1.60 12.57 -26.42
C LYS A 109 0.57 11.88 -27.31
N ARG A 110 -0.51 12.58 -27.62
CA ARG A 110 -1.37 12.22 -28.75
C ARG A 110 -0.56 12.48 -30.02
N GLU A 111 0.13 11.44 -30.52
CA GLU A 111 0.61 11.41 -31.90
C GLU A 111 -0.61 11.25 -32.81
N ILE A 112 -1.39 12.33 -32.95
CA ILE A 112 -2.27 12.47 -34.09
C ILE A 112 -1.34 13.04 -35.16
N GLU A 113 -0.80 12.18 -36.03
CA GLU A 113 -0.27 12.65 -37.31
C GLU A 113 -1.36 13.53 -37.93
N ALA A 114 -1.07 14.82 -38.10
CA ALA A 114 -1.95 15.70 -38.83
C ALA A 114 -2.17 15.06 -40.21
N PRO A 115 -3.43 14.90 -40.69
CA PRO A 115 -3.64 14.36 -42.03
C PRO A 115 -2.86 15.24 -43.02
N PRO A 116 -2.16 14.64 -44.00
CA PRO A 116 -1.32 15.40 -44.92
C PRO A 116 -2.17 16.46 -45.62
N THR A 117 -1.75 17.71 -45.52
CA THR A 117 -2.35 18.83 -46.25
C THR A 117 -2.14 18.63 -47.75
N GLU A 118 -3.17 18.89 -48.55
CA GLU A 118 -3.25 18.61 -50.00
C GLU A 118 -2.22 19.36 -50.88
N GLU A 119 -1.32 20.16 -50.30
CA GLU A 119 -0.35 20.99 -51.03
C GLU A 119 0.89 20.23 -51.54
N GLU A 120 1.10 18.96 -51.17
CA GLU A 120 2.20 18.11 -51.67
C GLU A 120 1.84 17.24 -52.91
N LYS A 121 0.73 17.56 -53.61
CA LYS A 121 0.34 16.89 -54.86
C LYS A 121 0.32 17.82 -56.09
N ALA A 122 1.20 18.82 -56.14
CA ALA A 122 1.37 19.71 -57.30
C ALA A 122 2.75 19.55 -57.94
#